data_AF-A0A557QLS7-F1
#
_entry.id   AF-A0A557QLS7-F1
#
_cell.length_a   1.000
_cell.length_b   1.000
_cell.length_c   1.000
_cell.angle_alpha   90.00
_cell.angle_beta   90.00
_cell.angle_gamma   90.00
#
_symmetry.space_group_name_H-M   'P 1'
#
loop_
_entity.id
_entity.type
_entity.pdbx_description
1 polymer ?
#
loop_
_entity_poly.entity_id
_entity_poly.type
_entity_poly.pdbx_seq_one_letter_code
_entity_poly.pdbx_strand_id
1 'polypeptide(L)'
;MAATIPVQLGTLTVNVRTLTVREVYDWQAGIEAKLSGAVACNPVYDLALDDCGIDDLAMMSDATADQLAEYTHIELADVVRAARDLNPPFFRVRAWMADQIIGRQALALAAARETPPAQP
;
A
#
# COMPACT_ATOMS: atom_id res chain seq x y z
N MET A 1 21.88 1.02 -9.93
CA MET A 1 21.90 0.98 -8.45
C MET A 1 20.68 1.74 -7.96
N ALA A 2 19.88 1.18 -7.06
CA ALA A 2 18.78 1.90 -6.44
C ALA A 2 19.34 3.03 -5.56
N ALA A 3 18.75 4.22 -5.60
CA ALA A 3 19.11 5.26 -4.64
C ALA A 3 18.56 4.85 -3.27
N THR A 4 19.30 5.17 -2.20
CA THR A 4 18.92 4.86 -0.82
C THR A 4 19.06 6.06 0.09
N ILE A 5 18.20 6.14 1.09
CA ILE A 5 18.22 7.16 2.15
C ILE A 5 18.13 6.42 3.50
N PRO A 6 19.14 6.54 4.37
CA PRO A 6 19.05 6.00 5.73
C PRO A 6 18.13 6.90 6.58
N VAL A 7 17.22 6.28 7.32
CA VAL A 7 16.33 6.93 8.28
C VAL A 7 16.47 6.22 9.62
N GLN A 8 16.63 7.00 10.70
CA GLN A 8 16.71 6.45 12.04
C GLN A 8 15.31 6.28 12.62
N LEU A 9 14.98 5.07 13.06
CA LEU A 9 13.72 4.68 13.68
C LEU A 9 14.02 4.05 15.04
N GLY A 10 14.05 4.87 16.09
CA GLY A 10 14.49 4.43 17.41
C GLY A 10 15.93 3.90 17.38
N THR A 11 16.12 2.61 17.67
CA THR A 11 17.42 1.93 17.61
C THR A 11 17.71 1.29 16.25
N LEU A 12 16.71 1.20 15.37
CA LEU A 12 16.83 0.64 14.03
C LEU A 12 17.20 1.72 13.02
N THR A 13 18.16 1.45 12.14
CA THR A 13 18.39 2.26 10.94
C THR A 13 17.73 1.56 9.76
N VAL A 14 16.75 2.24 9.14
CA VAL A 14 16.01 1.74 7.98
C VAL A 14 16.55 2.42 6.72
N ASN A 15 17.00 1.63 5.74
CA ASN A 15 17.42 2.15 4.44
C ASN A 15 16.24 2.12 3.47
N VAL A 16 15.63 3.28 3.27
CA VAL A 16 14.59 3.46 2.26
C VAL A 16 15.24 3.47 0.88
N ARG A 17 14.66 2.77 -0.09
CA ARG A 17 15.20 2.60 -1.45
C ARG A 17 14.20 2.98 -2.52
N THR A 18 14.71 3.31 -3.71
CA THR A 18 13.87 3.44 -4.92
C THR A 18 13.36 2.08 -5.37
N LEU A 19 12.08 2.02 -5.73
CA LEU A 19 11.47 0.89 -6.45
C LEU A 19 11.74 1.00 -7.94
N THR A 20 11.92 -0.14 -8.58
CA THR A 20 11.86 -0.27 -10.03
C THR A 20 10.40 -0.26 -10.50
N VAL A 21 10.19 0.07 -11.78
CA VAL A 21 8.86 -0.01 -12.41
C VAL A 21 8.28 -1.42 -12.31
N ARG A 22 9.13 -2.46 -12.37
CA ARG A 22 8.71 -3.84 -12.23
C ARG A 22 8.15 -4.14 -10.84
N GLU A 23 8.80 -3.66 -9.79
CA GLU A 23 8.31 -3.84 -8.42
C GLU A 23 6.98 -3.14 -8.19
N VAL A 24 6.79 -1.94 -8.75
CA VAL A 24 5.49 -1.24 -8.69
C VAL A 24 4.40 -2.01 -9.42
N TYR A 25 4.71 -2.65 -10.56
CA TYR A 25 3.78 -3.52 -11.28
C TYR A 25 3.43 -4.78 -10.47
N ASP A 26 4.43 -5.43 -9.88
CA ASP A 26 4.23 -6.64 -9.08
C ASP A 26 3.40 -6.32 -7.81
N TRP A 27 3.61 -5.15 -7.20
CA TRP A 27 2.76 -4.61 -6.14
C TRP A 27 1.30 -4.45 -6.59
N GLN A 28 1.07 -3.83 -7.76
CA GLN A 28 -0.27 -3.62 -8.31
C GLN A 28 -0.99 -4.96 -8.56
N ALA A 29 -0.27 -5.97 -9.06
CA ALA A 29 -0.81 -7.32 -9.21
C ALA A 29 -1.20 -7.94 -7.85
N GLY A 30 -0.42 -7.67 -6.80
CA GLY A 30 -0.74 -8.07 -5.42
C GLY A 30 -2.03 -7.43 -4.90
N ILE A 31 -2.28 -6.16 -5.22
CA ILE A 31 -3.55 -5.48 -4.87
C ILE A 31 -4.74 -6.15 -5.57
N GLU A 32 -4.65 -6.43 -6.87
CA GLU A 32 -5.72 -7.13 -7.61
C GLU A 32 -5.96 -8.56 -7.07
N ALA A 33 -4.91 -9.23 -6.59
CA ALA A 33 -5.03 -10.52 -5.92
C ALA A 33 -5.78 -10.41 -4.57
N LYS A 34 -5.52 -9.36 -3.78
CA LYS A 34 -6.28 -9.07 -2.55
C LYS A 34 -7.77 -8.79 -2.87
N LEU A 35 -8.04 -7.99 -3.90
CA LEU A 35 -9.41 -7.64 -4.31
C LEU A 35 -10.24 -8.81 -4.83
N SER A 36 -9.61 -9.77 -5.52
CA SER A 36 -10.28 -11.00 -5.98
C SER A 36 -10.48 -12.03 -4.87
N GLY A 37 -9.97 -11.78 -3.66
CA GLY A 37 -10.00 -12.73 -2.55
C GLY A 37 -9.00 -13.87 -2.69
N ALA A 38 -8.09 -13.82 -3.69
CA ALA A 38 -7.03 -14.80 -3.86
C ALA A 38 -5.97 -14.70 -2.74
N VAL A 39 -5.85 -13.51 -2.13
CA VAL A 39 -4.98 -13.24 -0.99
C VAL A 39 -5.79 -12.57 0.11
N ALA A 40 -5.55 -12.94 1.37
CA ALA A 40 -6.21 -12.31 2.51
C ALA A 40 -5.78 -10.84 2.66
N CYS A 41 -6.73 -9.96 2.95
CA CYS A 41 -6.43 -8.58 3.33
C CYS A 41 -6.01 -8.52 4.80
N ASN A 42 -5.09 -7.59 5.12
CA ASN A 42 -4.74 -7.28 6.49
C ASN A 42 -5.01 -5.79 6.74
N PRO A 43 -6.25 -5.44 7.13
CA PRO A 43 -6.65 -4.04 7.24
C PRO A 43 -5.85 -3.27 8.29
N VAL A 44 -5.27 -3.94 9.30
CA VAL A 44 -4.38 -3.29 10.26
C VAL A 44 -3.12 -2.78 9.56
N TYR A 45 -2.50 -3.60 8.72
CA TYR A 45 -1.30 -3.21 7.98
C TYR A 45 -1.62 -2.29 6.80
N ASP A 46 -2.75 -2.51 6.14
CA ASP A 46 -3.17 -1.75 4.96
C ASP A 46 -3.61 -0.30 5.32
N LEU A 47 -4.03 -0.06 6.57
CA LEU A 47 -4.60 1.23 7.04
C LEU A 47 -3.83 1.88 8.19
N ALA A 48 -2.69 1.33 8.61
CA ALA A 48 -1.91 1.88 9.74
C ALA A 48 -1.36 3.29 9.47
N LEU A 49 -1.23 3.69 8.20
CA LEU A 49 -0.67 4.97 7.77
C LEU A 49 -1.56 5.60 6.70
N ASP A 50 -1.47 6.91 6.54
CA ASP A 50 -2.42 7.66 5.71
C ASP A 50 -2.33 7.35 4.21
N ASP A 51 -1.10 7.25 3.67
CA ASP A 51 -0.89 7.20 2.21
C ASP A 51 -0.35 5.86 1.70
N CYS A 52 0.04 4.95 2.60
CA CYS A 52 0.61 3.65 2.28
C CYS A 52 0.37 2.64 3.40
N GLY A 53 0.46 1.35 3.11
CA GLY A 53 0.44 0.31 4.13
C GLY A 53 1.82 -0.02 4.69
N ILE A 54 1.87 -0.83 5.75
CA ILE A 54 3.13 -1.35 6.30
C ILE A 54 3.88 -2.22 5.28
N ASP A 55 3.17 -3.05 4.53
CA ASP A 55 3.76 -3.87 3.46
C ASP A 55 4.38 -3.01 2.34
N ASP A 56 3.77 -1.85 2.06
CA ASP A 56 4.29 -0.91 1.06
C ASP A 56 5.63 -0.32 1.52
N LEU A 57 5.75 0.07 2.79
CA LEU A 57 6.99 0.56 3.38
C LEU A 57 8.08 -0.51 3.42
N ALA A 58 7.72 -1.75 3.77
CA ALA A 58 8.65 -2.87 3.76
C ALA A 58 9.22 -3.11 2.36
N MET A 59 8.38 -3.01 1.33
CA MET A 59 8.85 -3.10 -0.06
C MET A 59 9.83 -1.97 -0.42
N MET A 60 9.60 -0.76 0.09
CA MET A 60 10.44 0.42 -0.13
C MET A 60 11.66 0.51 0.81
N SER A 61 11.94 -0.50 1.63
CA SER A 61 13.07 -0.46 2.57
C SER A 61 13.78 -1.81 2.72
N ASP A 62 14.75 -1.87 3.62
CA ASP A 62 15.44 -3.09 4.05
C ASP A 62 14.84 -3.68 5.34
N ALA A 63 13.82 -3.04 5.92
CA ALA A 63 13.09 -3.53 7.08
C ALA A 63 11.92 -4.43 6.67
N THR A 64 11.62 -5.44 7.48
CA THR A 64 10.43 -6.28 7.29
C THR A 64 9.16 -5.57 7.78
N ALA A 65 8.00 -6.01 7.30
CA ALA A 65 6.72 -5.49 7.76
C ALA A 65 6.54 -5.66 9.28
N ASP A 66 6.96 -6.80 9.83
CA ASP A 66 6.90 -7.05 11.27
C ASP A 66 7.83 -6.13 12.06
N GLN A 67 9.04 -5.86 11.56
CA GLN A 67 9.94 -4.89 12.21
C GLN A 67 9.34 -3.48 12.24
N LEU A 68 8.65 -3.07 11.17
CA LEU A 68 7.99 -1.78 11.08
C LEU A 68 6.74 -1.72 11.97
N ALA A 69 6.00 -2.82 12.10
CA ALA A 69 4.77 -2.92 12.88
C ALA A 69 4.99 -2.82 14.41
N GLU A 70 6.22 -2.97 14.90
CA GLU A 70 6.59 -2.70 16.30
C GLU A 70 6.61 -1.21 16.65
N TYR A 71 6.60 -0.32 15.64
CA TYR A 71 6.63 1.12 15.82
C TYR A 71 5.26 1.74 15.59
N THR A 72 4.99 2.85 16.29
CA THR A 72 3.76 3.61 16.10
C THR A 72 3.77 4.35 14.75
N HIS A 73 2.58 4.66 14.22
CA HIS A 73 2.42 5.48 13.02
C HIS A 73 3.15 6.84 13.11
N ILE A 74 3.28 7.41 14.32
CA ILE A 74 4.00 8.66 14.57
C ILE A 74 5.51 8.46 14.39
N GLU A 75 6.06 7.37 14.92
CA GLU A 75 7.48 7.04 14.78
C GLU A 75 7.86 6.72 13.33
N LEU A 76 6.95 6.09 12.59
CA LEU A 76 7.13 5.76 11.18
C LEU A 76 7.07 6.98 10.23
N ALA A 77 6.63 8.15 10.71
CA ALA A 77 6.39 9.32 9.86
C ALA A 77 7.61 9.75 9.03
N ASP A 78 8.81 9.69 9.60
CA ASP A 78 10.04 10.06 8.90
C ASP A 78 10.42 9.04 7.81
N VAL A 79 10.13 7.75 8.03
CA VAL A 79 10.32 6.69 7.04
C VAL A 79 9.32 6.86 5.88
N VAL A 80 8.06 7.17 6.20
CA VAL A 80 7.02 7.47 5.20
C VAL A 80 7.41 8.67 4.34
N ARG A 81 7.92 9.74 4.96
CA ARG A 81 8.40 10.92 4.23
C ARG A 81 9.52 10.57 3.28
N ALA A 82 10.54 9.85 3.74
CA ALA A 82 11.65 9.40 2.89
C ALA A 82 11.16 8.49 1.74
N ALA A 83 10.22 7.59 2.03
CA ALA A 83 9.63 6.71 1.03
C ALA A 83 8.89 7.50 -0.05
N ARG A 84 8.12 8.52 0.34
CA ARG A 84 7.41 9.43 -0.57
C ARG A 84 8.35 10.23 -1.45
N ASP A 85 9.39 10.82 -0.87
CA ASP A 85 10.35 11.65 -1.60
C ASP A 85 11.14 10.82 -2.61
N LEU A 86 11.46 9.57 -2.25
CA LEU A 86 12.26 8.67 -3.08
C LEU A 86 11.44 7.90 -4.12
N ASN A 87 10.15 7.65 -3.85
CA ASN A 87 9.25 6.88 -4.73
C ASN A 87 8.00 7.64 -5.21
N PRO A 88 8.06 8.89 -5.72
CA PRO A 88 6.86 9.62 -6.15
C PRO A 88 5.93 8.87 -7.13
N PRO A 89 6.43 8.10 -8.12
CA PRO A 89 5.57 7.34 -9.02
C PRO A 89 4.74 6.26 -8.32
N PHE A 90 5.28 5.59 -7.30
CA PHE A 90 4.56 4.57 -6.54
C PHE A 90 3.31 5.15 -5.87
N PHE A 91 3.46 6.27 -5.15
CA PHE A 91 2.35 6.94 -4.48
C PHE A 91 1.27 7.44 -5.45
N ARG A 92 1.67 7.89 -6.66
CA ARG A 92 0.70 8.24 -7.72
C ARG A 92 -0.11 7.03 -8.20
N VAL A 93 0.57 5.92 -8.46
CA VAL A 93 -0.10 4.67 -8.89
C VAL A 93 -1.01 4.15 -7.78
N ARG A 94 -0.55 4.21 -6.52
CA ARG A 94 -1.34 3.77 -5.38
C ARG A 94 -2.61 4.60 -5.18
N ALA A 95 -2.51 5.93 -5.24
CA ALA A 95 -3.67 6.81 -5.17
C ALA A 95 -4.66 6.52 -6.31
N TRP A 96 -4.16 6.38 -7.55
CA TRP A 96 -4.98 6.00 -8.69
C TRP A 96 -5.70 4.65 -8.49
N MET A 97 -4.99 3.64 -7.97
CA MET A 97 -5.59 2.33 -7.67
C MET A 97 -6.71 2.44 -6.63
N ALA A 98 -6.50 3.21 -5.55
CA ALA A 98 -7.52 3.44 -4.53
C ALA A 98 -8.80 4.05 -5.14
N ASP A 99 -8.65 5.05 -6.01
CA ASP A 99 -9.78 5.67 -6.72
C ASP A 99 -10.51 4.67 -7.63
N GLN A 100 -9.76 3.83 -8.37
CA GLN A 100 -10.35 2.80 -9.22
C GLN A 100 -11.15 1.77 -8.41
N ILE A 101 -10.65 1.36 -7.24
CA ILE A 101 -11.32 0.40 -6.36
C ILE A 101 -12.65 0.95 -5.88
N ILE A 102 -12.67 2.19 -5.39
CA ILE A 102 -13.88 2.87 -4.94
C ILE A 102 -14.89 2.99 -6.10
N GLY A 103 -14.42 3.39 -7.29
CA GLY A 103 -15.25 3.50 -8.48
C GLY A 103 -15.90 2.18 -8.89
N ARG A 104 -15.13 1.08 -8.92
CA ARG A 104 -15.65 -0.26 -9.23
C ARG A 104 -16.71 -0.71 -8.22
N GLN A 105 -16.47 -0.49 -6.93
CA GLN A 105 -17.43 -0.83 -5.87
C GLN A 105 -18.72 -0.01 -5.97
N ALA A 106 -18.63 1.29 -6.26
CA ALA A 106 -19.80 2.14 -6.45
C ALA A 106 -20.67 1.67 -7.63
N LEU A 107 -20.05 1.32 -8.77
CA LEU A 107 -20.74 0.77 -9.93
C LEU A 107 -21.40 -0.58 -9.64
N ALA A 108 -20.72 -1.48 -8.92
CA ALA A 108 -21.27 -2.77 -8.53
C ALA A 108 -22.50 -2.62 -7.62
N LEU A 109 -22.44 -1.70 -6.64
CA LEU A 109 -23.57 -1.40 -5.76
C LEU A 109 -24.75 -0.77 -6.51
N ALA A 110 -24.49 0.10 -7.50
CA ALA A 110 -25.54 0.67 -8.35
C ALA A 110 -26.25 -0.42 -9.17
N ALA A 111 -25.50 -1.30 -9.83
CA ALA A 111 -26.05 -2.41 -10.61
C ALA A 111 -26.88 -3.38 -9.74
N ALA A 112 -26.41 -3.68 -8.52
CA ALA A 112 -27.14 -4.54 -7.58
C ALA A 112 -28.50 -3.95 -7.15
N ARG A 113 -28.63 -2.62 -7.09
CA ARG A 113 -29.90 -1.95 -6.77
C ARG A 113 -30.89 -1.96 -7.92
N GLU A 114 -30.41 -1.98 -9.17
CA GLU A 114 -31.26 -1.98 -10.36
C GLU A 114 -31.79 -3.38 -10.73
N THR A 115 -31.24 -4.45 -10.15
CA THR A 115 -31.68 -5.83 -10.40
C THR A 115 -32.88 -6.17 -9.49
N PRO A 116 -34.12 -6.33 -10.00
CA PRO A 116 -35.27 -6.68 -9.18
C PRO A 116 -35.07 -8.08 -8.57
N PRO A 117 -35.57 -8.35 -7.35
CA PRO A 117 -35.53 -9.71 -6.82
C PRO A 117 -36.28 -10.64 -7.78
N ALA A 118 -35.64 -11.75 -8.17
CA ALA A 118 -36.27 -12.78 -8.97
C ALA A 118 -37.55 -13.23 -8.25
N GLN A 119 -38.71 -13.01 -8.88
CA GLN A 119 -39.97 -13.50 -8.34
C GLN A 119 -39.95 -15.04 -8.31
N PRO A 120 -40.39 -15.66 -7.20
CA PRO A 120 -40.37 -17.10 -7.02
C PRO A 120 -41.32 -17.84 -7.97
#